data_AF-A0A7W1QEI0-F1
#
_entry.id   AF-A0A7W1QEI0-F1
#
_cell.length_a   1.000
_cell.length_b   1.000
_cell.length_c   1.000
_cell.angle_alpha   90.00
_cell.angle_beta   90.00
_cell.angle_gamma   90.00
#
_symmetry.space_group_name_H-M   'P 1'
#
loop_
_entity.id
_entity.type
_entity.pdbx_description
1 polymer ?
#
loop_
_entity_poly.entity_id
_entity_poly.type
_entity_poly.pdbx_seq_one_letter_code
_entity_poly.pdbx_strand_id
1 'polypeptide(L)'
;MRTTIVFDPDVAAELVRRRSEGSRTLRDEVNGLVRLGLAHERERAATGPSRFSTPTFDTGRPLICVDDVEAAIEHAEGEDHR
;
A
#
# COMPACT_ATOMS: atom_id res chain seq x y z
N MET A 1 -21.74 -24.64 7.08
CA MET A 1 -20.72 -25.72 7.14
C MET A 1 -20.29 -25.93 8.59
N ARG A 2 -19.99 -27.15 9.01
CA ARG A 2 -19.37 -27.44 10.31
C ARG A 2 -17.92 -27.88 10.05
N THR A 3 -16.98 -27.13 10.61
CA THR A 3 -15.55 -27.34 10.41
C THR A 3 -14.86 -27.18 11.74
N THR A 4 -13.85 -28.01 11.98
CA THR A 4 -12.94 -27.84 13.12
C THR A 4 -11.80 -26.94 12.68
N ILE A 5 -11.56 -25.87 13.43
CA ILE A 5 -10.48 -24.90 13.18
C ILE A 5 -9.59 -24.92 14.42
N VAL A 6 -8.28 -24.99 14.20
CA VAL A 6 -7.27 -24.85 15.25
C VAL A 6 -6.84 -23.38 15.28
N PHE A 7 -6.78 -22.79 16.48
CA PHE A 7 -6.32 -21.43 16.69
C PHE A 7 -5.00 -21.45 17.44
N ASP A 8 -4.09 -20.56 17.05
CA ASP A 8 -2.86 -20.32 17.80
C ASP A 8 -3.18 -19.72 19.18
N PRO A 9 -2.28 -19.88 20.18
CA PRO A 9 -2.55 -19.48 21.56
C PRO A 9 -2.93 -17.99 21.73
N ASP A 10 -2.31 -17.10 20.96
CA ASP A 10 -2.58 -15.66 20.96
C ASP A 10 -3.97 -15.34 20.40
N VAL A 11 -4.35 -15.97 19.28
CA VAL A 11 -5.69 -15.83 18.69
C VAL A 11 -6.76 -16.37 19.64
N ALA A 12 -6.52 -17.51 20.28
CA ALA A 12 -7.44 -18.09 21.25
C ALA A 12 -7.65 -17.15 22.46
N ALA A 13 -6.58 -16.58 22.99
CA ALA A 13 -6.65 -15.62 24.10
C ALA A 13 -7.46 -14.37 23.72
N GLU A 14 -7.24 -13.83 22.52
CA GLU A 14 -7.96 -12.66 22.02
C GLU A 14 -9.46 -12.96 21.81
N LEU A 15 -9.81 -14.14 21.30
CA LEU A 15 -11.22 -14.57 21.17
C LEU A 15 -11.92 -14.69 22.53
N VAL A 16 -11.22 -15.20 23.55
CA VAL A 16 -11.74 -15.27 24.92
C VAL A 16 -11.96 -13.87 25.49
N ARG A 17 -10.98 -12.97 25.32
CA ARG A 17 -11.07 -11.58 25.78
C ARG A 17 -12.26 -10.85 25.15
N ARG A 18 -12.38 -10.89 23.82
CA ARG A 18 -13.50 -10.29 23.08
C ARG A 18 -14.86 -10.84 23.51
N ARG A 19 -14.91 -12.14 23.77
CA ARG A 19 -16.15 -12.77 24.26
C ARG A 19 -16.51 -12.30 25.67
N SER A 20 -15.53 -12.02 26.54
CA SER A 20 -15.80 -11.48 27.87
C SER A 20 -16.33 -10.04 27.84
N GLU A 21 -16.02 -9.28 26.79
CA GLU A 21 -16.43 -7.89 26.61
C GLU A 21 -17.81 -7.76 25.91
N GLY A 22 -18.36 -8.86 25.39
CA GLY A 22 -19.60 -8.86 24.62
C GLY A 22 -20.59 -9.96 25.03
N SER A 23 -21.79 -9.93 24.45
CA SER A 23 -22.84 -10.93 24.67
C SER A 23 -22.87 -12.05 23.61
N ARG A 24 -21.87 -12.11 22.73
CA ARG A 24 -21.87 -12.99 21.55
C ARG A 24 -21.37 -14.39 21.88
N THR A 25 -21.88 -15.39 21.15
CA THR A 25 -21.33 -16.75 21.22
C THR A 25 -19.99 -16.81 20.49
N LEU A 26 -19.12 -17.79 20.84
CA LEU A 26 -17.86 -18.02 20.12
C LEU A 26 -18.11 -18.23 18.62
N ARG A 27 -19.18 -18.93 18.27
CA ARG A 27 -19.58 -19.16 16.87
C ARG A 27 -19.84 -17.84 16.16
N ASP A 28 -20.62 -16.95 16.77
CA ASP A 28 -21.01 -15.68 16.12
C ASP A 28 -19.80 -14.76 15.98
N GLU A 29 -18.94 -14.72 17.00
CA GLU A 29 -17.71 -13.94 16.98
C GLU A 29 -16.75 -14.42 15.88
N VAL A 30 -16.45 -15.72 15.85
CA VAL A 30 -15.56 -16.31 14.83
C VAL A 30 -16.13 -16.11 13.43
N ASN A 31 -17.42 -16.36 13.21
CA ASN A 31 -18.01 -16.14 11.89
C ASN A 31 -18.03 -14.65 11.50
N GLY A 32 -18.23 -13.73 12.45
CA GLY A 32 -18.16 -12.29 12.22
C GLY A 32 -16.77 -11.86 11.76
N LEU A 33 -15.74 -12.25 12.51
CA LEU A 33 -14.35 -11.94 12.19
C LEU A 33 -13.91 -12.53 10.84
N VAL A 34 -14.26 -13.79 10.57
CA VAL A 34 -13.93 -14.44 9.29
C VAL A 34 -14.60 -13.73 8.12
N ARG A 35 -15.86 -13.30 8.25
CA ARG A 35 -16.54 -12.54 7.19
C ARG A 35 -15.87 -11.19 6.94
N LEU A 36 -15.52 -10.47 8.00
CA LEU A 36 -14.83 -9.18 7.90
C LEU A 36 -13.45 -9.35 7.23
N GLY A 37 -12.67 -10.34 7.64
CA GLY A 37 -11.39 -10.64 7.02
C GLY A 37 -11.51 -10.99 5.54
N LEU A 38 -12.48 -11.85 5.17
CA LEU A 38 -12.72 -12.21 3.78
C LEU A 38 -13.19 -11.02 2.93
N ALA A 39 -13.97 -10.08 3.49
CA ALA A 39 -14.35 -8.86 2.80
C ALA A 39 -13.13 -7.95 2.56
N HIS A 40 -12.30 -7.75 3.58
CA HIS A 40 -11.09 -6.95 3.49
C HIS A 40 -10.10 -7.50 2.45
N GLU A 41 -9.91 -8.82 2.41
CA GLU A 41 -9.04 -9.45 1.40
C GLU A 41 -9.55 -9.26 -0.03
N ARG A 42 -10.88 -9.28 -0.24
CA ARG A 42 -11.47 -8.99 -1.56
C ARG A 42 -11.24 -7.54 -1.97
N GLU A 43 -11.42 -6.59 -1.06
CA GLU A 43 -11.18 -5.17 -1.31
C GLU A 43 -9.70 -4.91 -1.63
N ARG A 44 -8.79 -5.53 -0.88
CA ARG A 44 -7.35 -5.46 -1.11
C ARG A 44 -6.96 -6.06 -2.46
N ALA A 45 -7.54 -7.20 -2.83
CA ALA A 45 -7.32 -7.80 -4.14
C ALA A 45 -7.83 -6.91 -5.29
N ALA A 46 -8.95 -6.21 -5.09
CA ALA A 46 -9.52 -5.30 -6.08
C ALA A 46 -8.70 -4.02 -6.30
N THR A 47 -8.02 -3.54 -5.26
CA THR A 47 -7.23 -2.29 -5.31
C THR A 47 -5.82 -2.47 -5.90
N GLY A 48 -5.38 -3.71 -6.13
CA GLY A 48 -4.04 -4.02 -6.64
C GLY A 48 -2.93 -3.49 -5.71
N PRO A 49 -1.65 -3.81 -5.96
CA PRO A 49 -0.58 -3.10 -5.29
C PRO A 49 -0.66 -1.63 -5.72
N SER A 50 -0.85 -0.72 -4.75
CA SER A 50 -0.65 0.71 -4.93
C SER A 50 0.75 0.91 -5.52
N ARG A 51 0.82 1.11 -6.84
CA ARG A 51 2.09 1.42 -7.50
C ARG A 51 2.53 2.74 -6.89
N PHE A 52 3.66 2.73 -6.19
CA PHE A 52 4.25 3.97 -5.72
C PHE A 52 4.41 4.91 -6.92
N SER A 53 3.77 6.08 -6.85
CA SER A 53 3.80 7.09 -7.89
C SER A 53 4.47 8.32 -7.31
N THR A 54 5.62 8.69 -7.87
CA THR A 54 6.29 9.94 -7.52
C THR A 54 5.47 11.10 -8.09
N PRO A 55 4.99 12.04 -7.26
CA PRO A 55 4.30 13.22 -7.76
C PRO A 55 5.25 13.99 -8.68
N THR A 56 4.84 14.20 -9.93
CA THR A 56 5.55 15.05 -10.88
C THR A 56 5.00 16.48 -10.77
N PHE A 57 5.83 17.44 -11.14
CA PHE A 57 5.42 18.84 -11.27
C PHE A 57 6.01 19.40 -12.56
N ASP A 58 5.34 20.39 -13.13
CA ASP A 58 5.80 21.07 -14.33
C ASP A 58 6.97 22.02 -13.97
N THR A 59 8.17 21.69 -14.45
CA THR A 59 9.37 22.53 -14.28
C THR A 59 9.43 23.70 -15.25
N GLY A 60 8.44 23.82 -16.15
CA GLY A 60 8.44 24.78 -17.25
C GLY A 60 9.45 24.41 -18.33
N ARG A 61 9.77 25.38 -19.19
CA ARG A 61 10.79 25.21 -20.24
C ARG A 61 12.19 25.37 -19.62
N PRO A 62 13.13 24.46 -19.93
CA PRO A 62 14.49 24.61 -19.46
C PRO A 62 15.12 25.87 -20.07
N LEU A 63 15.96 26.56 -19.29
CA LEU A 63 16.71 27.74 -19.75
C LEU A 63 17.70 27.37 -20.86
N ILE A 64 18.22 26.14 -20.81
CA ILE A 64 19.19 25.58 -21.75
C ILE A 64 18.67 24.23 -22.22
N CYS A 65 18.64 23.99 -23.52
CA CYS A 65 18.25 22.69 -24.08
C CYS A 65 19.38 21.68 -23.87
N VAL A 66 19.22 20.77 -22.91
CA VAL A 66 20.23 19.73 -22.63
C VAL A 66 20.21 18.56 -23.62
N ASP A 67 19.23 18.54 -24.55
CA ASP A 67 19.21 17.60 -25.66
C ASP A 67 20.25 17.97 -26.74
N ASP A 68 20.68 19.23 -26.76
CA ASP A 68 21.79 19.71 -27.58
C ASP A 68 23.00 19.95 -26.67
N VAL A 69 23.81 18.90 -26.53
CA VAL A 69 24.96 18.90 -25.60
C VAL A 69 26.00 19.95 -25.97
N GLU A 70 26.20 20.23 -27.26
CA GLU A 70 27.17 21.22 -27.74
C GLU A 70 26.74 22.62 -27.33
N ALA A 71 25.49 23.00 -27.65
CA ALA A 71 24.93 24.29 -27.24
C ALA A 71 24.84 24.45 -25.71
N ALA A 72 24.61 23.35 -24.98
CA ALA A 72 24.56 23.36 -23.52
C ALA A 72 25.94 23.62 -22.89
N ILE A 73 27.00 23.02 -23.45
CA ILE A 73 28.37 23.24 -23.00
C ILE A 73 28.83 24.65 -23.36
N GLU A 74 28.57 25.12 -24.58
CA GLU A 74 28.90 26.49 -25.00
C GLU A 74 28.24 27.54 -24.08
N HIS A 75 26.99 27.32 -23.69
CA HIS A 75 26.31 28.21 -22.74
C HIS A 75 26.88 28.15 -21.32
N ALA A 76 27.36 26.98 -20.88
CA ALA A 76 27.88 26.77 -19.53
C ALA A 76 29.34 27.24 -19.36
N GLU A 77 30.17 27.05 -20.39
CA GLU A 77 31.62 27.27 -20.34
C GLU A 77 32.09 28.47 -21.18
N GLY A 78 31.24 29.01 -22.06
CA GLY A 78 31.55 30.09 -22.99
C GLY A 78 32.21 29.64 -24.30
N GLU A 79 32.38 30.56 -25.25
CA GLU A 79 32.97 30.30 -26.59
C GLU A 79 34.43 29.81 -26.55
N ASP A 80 35.09 29.87 -25.39
CA ASP A 80 36.49 29.45 -25.18
C ASP A 80 36.63 27.97 -24.79
N HIS A 81 35.53 27.19 -24.72
CA HIS A 81 35.59 25.75 -24.46
C HIS A 81 36.22 25.02 -25.66
N ARG A 82 37.41 24.43 -25.46
CA ARG A 82 38.11 23.62 -26.45
C ARG A 82 38.66 22.35 -25.82
#